data_AF-A0A931W5R3-F1
#
_entry.id   AF-A0A931W5R3-F1
#
_cell.length_a   1.000
_cell.length_b   1.000
_cell.length_c   1.000
_cell.angle_alpha   90.00
_cell.angle_beta   90.00
_cell.angle_gamma   90.00
#
_symmetry.space_group_name_H-M   'P 1'
#
loop_
_entity.id
_entity.type
_entity.pdbx_description
1 polymer ?
#
loop_
_entity_poly.entity_id
_entity_poly.type
_entity_poly.pdbx_seq_one_letter_code
_entity_poly.pdbx_strand_id
1 'polypeptide(L)' 'MKRYDCLKAIAPHFGEELVVTNIGAVRHEWQALRPHPGNYHLQNLGLTSSMALGLALALP' A
#
# COMPACT_ATOMS: atom_id res chain seq x y z
N MET A 1 -3.26 -18.91 -2.87
CA MET A 1 -3.74 -17.91 -1.89
C MET A 1 -4.40 -16.77 -2.64
N LYS A 2 -5.55 -16.24 -2.18
CA LYS A 2 -6.14 -15.05 -2.81
C LYS A 2 -5.40 -13.81 -2.28
N ARG A 3 -5.25 -12.78 -3.12
CA ARG A 3 -4.56 -11.53 -2.76
C ARG A 3 -5.08 -10.93 -1.45
N TYR A 4 -6.40 -10.90 -1.27
CA TYR A 4 -7.03 -10.36 -0.06
C TYR A 4 -6.60 -11.09 1.21
N ASP A 5 -6.42 -12.42 1.16
CA ASP A 5 -5.94 -13.20 2.30
C ASP A 5 -4.50 -12.81 2.67
N CYS A 6 -3.65 -12.57 1.67
CA CYS A 6 -2.29 -12.08 1.88
C CYS A 6 -2.30 -10.69 2.53
N LEU A 7 -3.12 -9.77 2.00
CA LEU A 7 -3.24 -8.41 2.55
C LEU A 7 -3.74 -8.44 3.98
N LYS A 8 -4.74 -9.29 4.29
CA LYS A 8 -5.28 -9.45 5.64
C LYS A 8 -4.25 -10.01 6.60
N ALA A 9 -3.39 -10.93 6.16
CA ALA A 9 -2.32 -11.47 6.98
C ALA A 9 -1.25 -10.42 7.32
N ILE A 10 -0.94 -9.51 6.39
CA ILE A 10 0.11 -8.50 6.61
C ILE A 10 -0.42 -7.22 7.29
N ALA A 11 -1.70 -6.87 7.13
CA ALA A 11 -2.27 -5.61 7.62
C ALA A 11 -2.00 -5.30 9.11
N PRO A 12 -2.06 -6.27 10.05
CA PRO A 12 -1.78 -6.02 11.46
C PRO A 12 -0.34 -5.63 11.78
N HIS A 13 0.60 -5.83 10.83
CA HIS A 13 2.01 -5.50 11.00
C HIS A 13 2.36 -4.07 10.58
N PHE A 14 1.38 -3.29 10.09
CA PHE A 14 1.57 -1.88 9.73
C PHE A 14 0.94 -0.99 10.79
N GLY A 15 1.72 -0.09 11.37
CA GLY A 15 1.28 0.99 12.22
C GLY A 15 1.16 2.28 11.41
N GLU A 16 2.15 3.16 11.55
CA GLU A 16 2.16 4.51 10.98
C GLU A 16 2.86 4.60 9.60
N GLU A 17 3.36 3.48 9.07
CA GLU A 17 4.17 3.51 7.85
C GLU A 17 3.36 3.93 6.61
N LEU A 18 4.06 4.56 5.66
CA LEU A 18 3.52 4.85 4.34
C LEU A 18 3.42 3.55 3.52
N VAL A 19 2.23 3.24 3.03
CA VAL A 19 1.98 2.07 2.17
C VAL A 19 1.61 2.54 0.79
N VAL A 20 2.44 2.22 -0.18
CA VAL A 20 2.28 2.61 -1.58
C VAL A 20 1.63 1.46 -2.35
N THR A 21 0.50 1.72 -2.99
CA THR A 21 -0.19 0.74 -3.87
C THR A 21 -0.39 1.30 -5.26
N ASN A 22 -0.44 0.44 -6.29
CA ASN A 22 -0.87 0.84 -7.62
C ASN A 22 -2.40 1.01 -7.72
N ILE A 23 -2.84 1.48 -8.88
CA ILE A 23 -4.24 1.53 -9.24
C ILE A 23 -4.81 0.11 -9.42
N GLY A 24 -6.05 -0.09 -8.99
CA GLY A 24 -6.77 -1.35 -9.10
C GLY A 24 -7.41 -1.79 -7.78
N ALA A 25 -7.90 -3.03 -7.74
CA ALA A 25 -8.65 -3.53 -6.60
C ALA A 25 -7.84 -3.59 -5.29
N VAL A 26 -6.51 -3.67 -5.36
CA VAL A 26 -5.64 -3.63 -4.17
C VAL A 26 -5.84 -2.36 -3.33
N ARG A 27 -6.15 -1.22 -3.97
CA ARG A 27 -6.47 0.04 -3.28
C ARG A 27 -7.65 -0.13 -2.33
N HIS A 28 -8.76 -0.67 -2.85
CA HIS A 28 -10.00 -0.81 -2.09
C HIS A 28 -9.88 -1.90 -1.01
N GLU A 29 -9.24 -3.01 -1.36
CA GLU A 29 -8.96 -4.10 -0.42
C GLU A 29 -8.07 -3.63 0.73
N TRP A 30 -7.00 -2.90 0.42
CA TRP A 30 -6.09 -2.36 1.43
C TRP A 30 -6.77 -1.30 2.30
N GLN A 31 -7.51 -0.36 1.70
CA GLN A 31 -8.26 0.64 2.45
C GLN A 31 -9.31 0.02 3.39
N ALA A 32 -9.94 -1.09 2.99
CA ALA A 32 -10.89 -1.80 3.83
C ALA A 32 -10.20 -2.52 5.02
N LEU A 33 -8.99 -3.04 4.82
CA LEU A 33 -8.22 -3.72 5.86
C LEU A 33 -7.48 -2.75 6.79
N ARG A 34 -7.04 -1.61 6.26
CA ARG A 34 -6.28 -0.58 6.97
C ARG A 34 -6.76 0.82 6.52
N PRO A 35 -7.81 1.39 7.13
CA PRO A 35 -8.25 2.75 6.83
C PRO A 35 -7.31 3.78 7.47
N HIS A 36 -6.18 4.06 6.83
CA HIS A 36 -5.11 4.87 7.39
C HIS A 36 -4.68 5.99 6.42
N PRO A 37 -4.37 7.22 6.89
CA PRO A 37 -3.94 8.34 6.04
C PRO A 37 -2.62 8.06 5.30
N GLY A 38 -1.77 7.18 5.86
CA GLY A 38 -0.55 6.70 5.22
C GLY A 38 -0.76 5.74 4.04
N ASN A 39 -1.98 5.57 3.52
CA ASN A 39 -2.23 4.82 2.30
C ASN A 39 -2.07 5.71 1.07
N TYR A 40 -0.95 5.54 0.35
CA TYR A 40 -0.65 6.31 -0.85
C TYR A 40 -0.98 5.50 -2.11
N HIS A 41 -2.12 5.82 -2.72
CA HIS A 41 -2.63 5.12 -3.89
C HIS A 41 -2.22 5.82 -5.19
N LEU A 42 -1.26 5.24 -5.88
CA LEU A 42 -0.85 5.73 -7.20
C LEU A 42 -1.97 5.54 -8.22
N GLN A 43 -2.06 6.46 -9.18
CA GLN A 43 -3.02 6.40 -10.29
C GLN A 43 -2.48 5.63 -11.51
N ASN A 44 -1.33 4.97 -11.37
CA ASN A 44 -0.68 4.17 -12.41
C ASN A 44 -0.72 2.68 -12.04
N LEU A 45 -0.63 1.81 -13.06
CA LEU A 45 -0.58 0.34 -12.86
C LEU A 45 0.83 -0.15 -12.50
N GLY A 46 1.87 0.56 -12.95
CA GLY A 46 3.28 0.25 -12.70
C GLY A 46 3.96 1.25 -11.76
N LEU A 47 5.29 1.14 -11.61
CA LEU A 47 6.15 2.07 -10.84
C LEU A 47 6.00 2.04 -9.31
N THR A 48 5.12 1.21 -8.73
CA THR A 48 4.93 1.12 -7.26
C THR A 48 6.25 0.98 -6.51
N SER A 49 7.13 0.10 -6.97
CA SER A 49 8.42 -0.16 -6.34
C SER A 49 9.37 1.04 -6.44
N SER A 50 9.51 1.64 -7.62
CA SER A 50 10.35 2.82 -7.85
C SER A 50 9.86 4.02 -7.03
N MET A 51 8.53 4.25 -7.00
CA MET A 51 7.93 5.31 -6.20
C MET A 51 8.10 5.07 -4.70
N ALA A 52 7.84 3.85 -4.23
CA ALA A 52 8.04 3.49 -2.82
C ALA A 52 9.50 3.68 -2.38
N LEU A 53 10.45 3.27 -3.23
CA LEU A 53 11.87 3.49 -2.96
C LEU A 53 12.22 4.98 -2.92
N GLY A 54 11.76 5.75 -3.91
CA GLY A 54 11.99 7.20 -3.93
C GLY A 54 11.41 7.91 -2.70
N LEU A 55 10.21 7.53 -2.28
CA LEU A 55 9.56 8.07 -1.07
C LEU A 55 10.31 7.67 0.20
N ALA A 56 10.76 6.42 0.31
CA ALA A 56 11.54 5.95 1.45
C ALA A 56 12.91 6.65 1.58
N LEU A 57 13.49 7.09 0.47
CA LEU A 57 14.74 7.87 0.47
C LEU A 57 14.52 9.37 0.73
N ALA A 58 13.34 9.90 0.42
CA ALA A 58 13.03 11.34 0.49
C ALA A 58 12.34 11.76 1.79
N LEU A 59 11.65 10.84 2.46
CA LEU A 59 10.98 11.06 3.73
C LEU A 59 11.90 10.65 4.89
N PRO A 60 11.88 11.40 6.02
CA PRO A 60 12.71 11.12 7.18
C PRO A 60 12.35 9.80 7.90
#